data_AF-A0A1I2XZ08-F1
#
_entry.id   AF-A0A1I2XZ08-F1
#
_cell.length_a   1.000
_cell.length_b   1.000
_cell.length_c   1.000
_cell.angle_alpha   90.00
_cell.angle_beta   90.00
_cell.angle_gamma   90.00
#
_symmetry.space_group_name_H-M   'P 1'
#
loop_
_entity.id
_entity.type
_entity.pdbx_description
1 polymer ?
#
loop_
_entity_poly.entity_id
_entity_poly.type
_entity_poly.pdbx_seq_one_letter_code
_entity_poly.pdbx_strand_id
1 'polypeptide(L)'
;MCTNPLSSLPIHVASPRSAPIFTGLPCIPPPRCHPGNPIRHSGTSPAKRHLIDMKLRPLMAIAILPMLFAVPVPAAELPELGDVSQTTISPRRERELGLKIMSEIRADRSYMDDAEVAGYLSNLGNKLILGSNEAHPDQEFEFFALHDPTINAFALPGGFMGFNSGLILASQSESELAGVMSHEIAHVTQKHLARIIAAQKYNMLKSLAAMALAILASRSNPQAAQAVLVGSQAALIQSQLNFTRDHEKEADRIGLNILVSAGLDPQGMTEFFERLQKASRFHENGAPSYLRTHPITHERIADIENRTQAMSYRQVPDSLDFQLVRAKLRALTEKPLDAVKFFDSTLREKRYSKEAVERYGLIHALLRAGDYTRADSELTNLYKSLESNGADKTLLENHRLGKAIRIERKISQSNAMIETLAARVKLAAGDKAEAFDIYKEALKTFPQHRALSYDYADALLRHESAEAAIKFINQQLQFTPNDVRLYKLQAQSYEALGNLMAQHRALAEVYSRQGNYSAAVEQLQIALRNSDADFYEASTAEARLRELRELAAEQAKSK
;
A
#
# COMPACT_ATOMS: atom_id res chain seq x y z
N MET A 1 42.66 -56.53 15.88
CA MET A 1 41.49 -57.42 15.70
C MET A 1 40.42 -56.61 14.99
N CYS A 2 39.95 -56.80 13.77
CA CYS A 2 40.19 -57.66 12.60
C CYS A 2 39.59 -56.82 11.44
N THR A 3 40.38 -56.27 10.52
CA THR A 3 40.65 -56.78 9.14
C THR A 3 39.41 -57.10 8.28
N ASN A 4 39.10 -56.20 7.30
CA ASN A 4 39.00 -56.38 5.81
C ASN A 4 38.38 -57.67 5.19
N PRO A 5 38.10 -57.77 3.85
CA PRO A 5 37.83 -56.79 2.77
C PRO A 5 36.87 -57.25 1.61
N LEU A 6 36.71 -56.37 0.59
CA LEU A 6 36.71 -56.60 -0.89
C LEU A 6 35.66 -57.45 -1.63
N SER A 7 35.02 -56.84 -2.64
CA SER A 7 34.96 -57.23 -4.09
C SER A 7 33.78 -56.48 -4.76
N SER A 8 33.71 -56.01 -6.00
CA SER A 8 34.61 -55.84 -7.16
C SER A 8 33.77 -55.11 -8.25
N LEU A 9 34.36 -54.12 -8.93
CA LEU A 9 33.90 -53.51 -10.21
C LEU A 9 33.91 -54.57 -11.36
N PRO A 10 33.29 -54.38 -12.58
CA PRO A 10 33.34 -53.14 -13.38
C PRO A 10 32.17 -52.77 -14.33
N ILE A 11 32.09 -51.47 -14.63
CA ILE A 11 32.00 -50.78 -15.95
C ILE A 11 31.16 -51.43 -17.09
N HIS A 12 30.11 -50.72 -17.55
CA HIS A 12 30.00 -50.37 -18.98
C HIS A 12 29.14 -49.12 -19.25
N VAL A 13 29.74 -48.23 -20.05
CA VAL A 13 29.23 -47.01 -20.68
C VAL A 13 28.40 -47.38 -21.92
N ALA A 14 27.23 -46.76 -22.11
CA ALA A 14 26.69 -46.44 -23.44
C ALA A 14 25.62 -45.33 -23.36
N SER A 15 25.79 -44.30 -24.19
CA SER A 15 24.91 -43.15 -24.41
C SER A 15 24.08 -43.37 -25.72
N PRO A 16 23.32 -42.42 -26.29
CA PRO A 16 21.88 -42.54 -26.47
C PRO A 16 21.44 -42.58 -27.94
N ARG A 17 20.20 -42.99 -28.21
CA ARG A 17 19.39 -42.81 -29.44
C ARG A 17 18.06 -43.50 -29.14
N SER A 18 16.87 -43.05 -29.52
CA SER A 18 16.44 -42.33 -30.72
C SER A 18 14.96 -41.98 -30.56
N ALA A 19 14.54 -40.86 -31.15
CA ALA A 19 13.13 -40.52 -31.38
C ALA A 19 12.43 -41.52 -32.31
N PRO A 20 11.08 -41.56 -32.31
CA PRO A 20 10.33 -41.95 -33.49
C PRO A 20 9.50 -40.79 -34.06
N ILE A 21 9.58 -40.72 -35.38
CA ILE A 21 8.77 -39.95 -36.33
C ILE A 21 7.56 -40.81 -36.71
N PHE A 22 6.37 -40.21 -36.80
CA PHE A 22 5.19 -40.69 -37.56
C PHE A 22 4.49 -39.41 -38.08
N THR A 23 4.61 -39.02 -39.36
CA THR A 23 3.67 -39.30 -40.49
C THR A 23 2.19 -39.19 -40.09
N GLY A 24 1.28 -38.39 -40.66
CA GLY A 24 1.21 -37.61 -41.90
C GLY A 24 -0.26 -37.65 -42.41
N LEU A 25 -0.78 -36.49 -42.89
CA LEU A 25 -2.03 -36.22 -43.67
C LEU A 25 -3.34 -35.86 -42.91
N PRO A 26 -4.25 -35.05 -43.51
CA PRO A 26 -4.03 -33.91 -44.43
C PRO A 26 -4.84 -32.62 -44.09
N CYS A 27 -4.41 -31.52 -44.69
CA CYS A 27 -5.09 -30.21 -44.73
C CYS A 27 -6.40 -30.25 -45.53
N ILE A 28 -7.40 -29.48 -45.09
CA ILE A 28 -8.62 -29.14 -45.85
C ILE A 28 -8.80 -27.62 -45.86
N PRO A 29 -8.83 -26.94 -47.02
CA PRO A 29 -9.44 -25.63 -47.17
C PRO A 29 -10.56 -25.66 -48.26
N PRO A 30 -11.26 -24.53 -48.52
CA PRO A 30 -12.61 -24.17 -48.06
C PRO A 30 -13.69 -24.36 -49.14
N PRO A 31 -14.99 -24.06 -48.90
CA PRO A 31 -15.91 -23.75 -49.98
C PRO A 31 -16.12 -22.24 -50.15
N ARG A 32 -16.06 -21.83 -51.42
CA ARG A 32 -16.33 -20.51 -51.98
C ARG A 32 -17.82 -20.16 -51.96
N CYS A 33 -18.08 -18.86 -52.07
CA CYS A 33 -19.34 -18.21 -52.39
C CYS A 33 -20.10 -18.83 -53.58
N HIS A 34 -21.43 -18.72 -53.57
CA HIS A 34 -22.25 -18.63 -54.78
C HIS A 34 -23.03 -17.30 -54.83
N PRO A 35 -23.15 -16.68 -56.01
CA PRO A 35 -23.86 -15.43 -56.25
C PRO A 35 -25.25 -15.64 -56.87
N GLY A 36 -26.07 -14.59 -56.84
CA GLY A 36 -27.18 -14.37 -57.78
C GLY A 36 -28.54 -14.15 -57.11
N ASN A 37 -29.41 -13.26 -57.57
CA ASN A 37 -29.32 -12.14 -58.52
C ASN A 37 -30.61 -11.30 -58.30
N PRO A 38 -30.92 -10.22 -59.05
CA PRO A 38 -31.54 -9.00 -58.56
C PRO A 38 -33.06 -9.00 -58.83
N ILE A 39 -33.77 -7.88 -58.66
CA ILE A 39 -34.71 -7.33 -59.67
C ILE A 39 -35.40 -6.03 -59.19
N ARG A 40 -35.16 -5.00 -60.01
CA ARG A 40 -36.03 -3.90 -60.50
C ARG A 40 -36.61 -2.81 -59.59
N HIS A 41 -36.12 -1.61 -59.93
CA HIS A 41 -36.86 -0.38 -60.14
C HIS A 41 -38.14 -0.51 -60.98
N SER A 42 -39.19 0.19 -60.55
CA SER A 42 -40.15 0.96 -61.37
C SER A 42 -41.01 1.75 -60.36
N GLY A 43 -41.09 3.08 -60.35
CA GLY A 43 -41.18 3.99 -61.48
C GLY A 43 -42.65 4.10 -61.90
N THR A 44 -43.45 4.92 -61.22
CA THR A 44 -44.77 5.34 -61.70
C THR A 44 -45.08 6.78 -61.28
N SER A 45 -45.41 7.57 -62.29
CA SER A 45 -46.05 8.89 -62.31
C SER A 45 -47.11 8.80 -63.44
N PRO A 46 -48.07 9.73 -63.65
CA PRO A 46 -48.83 10.60 -62.75
C PRO A 46 -50.36 10.55 -63.03
N ALA A 47 -51.08 11.48 -62.38
CA ALA A 47 -52.30 12.17 -62.86
C ALA A 47 -53.63 11.52 -62.43
N LYS A 48 -54.65 12.24 -61.92
CA LYS A 48 -55.29 13.44 -62.46
C LYS A 48 -56.14 14.15 -61.39
N ARG A 49 -56.30 15.46 -61.62
CA ARG A 49 -57.13 16.44 -60.89
C ARG A 49 -58.63 16.16 -61.08
N HIS A 50 -59.44 16.58 -60.10
CA HIS A 50 -60.65 17.35 -60.40
C HIS A 50 -60.81 18.52 -59.42
N LEU A 51 -60.94 19.71 -60.01
CA LEU A 51 -61.29 21.00 -59.44
C LEU A 51 -62.70 20.98 -58.87
N ILE A 52 -62.92 21.68 -57.74
CA ILE A 52 -64.03 22.65 -57.59
C ILE A 52 -63.50 23.88 -56.83
N ASP A 53 -63.35 24.96 -57.59
CA ASP A 53 -63.35 26.38 -57.18
C ASP A 53 -64.75 26.76 -56.64
N MET A 54 -65.02 27.80 -55.85
CA MET A 54 -64.26 28.80 -55.11
C MET A 54 -65.31 29.71 -54.43
N LYS A 55 -65.08 30.04 -53.14
CA LYS A 55 -65.44 31.27 -52.39
C LYS A 55 -66.90 31.77 -52.31
N LEU A 56 -67.37 31.86 -51.06
CA LEU A 56 -68.04 33.05 -50.52
C LEU A 56 -67.36 33.45 -49.18
N ARG A 57 -67.02 34.74 -49.04
CA ARG A 57 -66.34 35.40 -47.89
C ARG A 57 -67.41 35.94 -46.90
N PRO A 58 -67.06 36.72 -45.85
CA PRO A 58 -66.16 36.46 -44.72
C PRO A 58 -66.89 36.77 -43.38
N LEU A 59 -66.75 35.94 -42.34
CA LEU A 59 -67.05 36.35 -40.95
C LEU A 59 -66.49 35.30 -39.98
N MET A 60 -65.18 35.33 -39.80
CA MET A 60 -64.51 34.84 -38.58
C MET A 60 -63.07 35.35 -38.60
N ALA A 61 -62.93 36.66 -38.43
CA ALA A 61 -61.74 37.20 -37.80
C ALA A 61 -61.95 37.07 -36.28
N ILE A 62 -60.85 36.84 -35.55
CA ILE A 62 -60.75 36.64 -34.10
C ILE A 62 -60.91 35.18 -33.66
N ALA A 63 -59.88 34.35 -33.85
CA ALA A 63 -59.53 33.24 -32.94
C ALA A 63 -58.20 32.51 -33.26
N ILE A 64 -57.22 33.12 -33.93
CA ILE A 64 -55.90 32.48 -34.11
C ILE A 64 -54.78 33.52 -33.94
N LEU A 65 -54.70 34.12 -32.76
CA LEU A 65 -53.51 34.82 -32.24
C LEU A 65 -53.69 35.03 -30.74
N PRO A 66 -53.59 33.97 -29.92
CA PRO A 66 -52.42 33.92 -29.03
C PRO A 66 -52.02 32.46 -28.75
N MET A 67 -51.29 31.82 -29.66
CA MET A 67 -50.67 30.51 -29.39
C MET A 67 -49.13 30.61 -29.34
N LEU A 68 -48.60 31.83 -29.23
CA LEU A 68 -47.16 32.14 -29.17
C LEU A 68 -46.71 32.72 -27.81
N PHE A 69 -47.57 32.71 -26.80
CA PHE A 69 -47.20 33.04 -25.42
C PHE A 69 -47.73 31.97 -24.46
N ALA A 70 -47.03 30.83 -24.41
CA ALA A 70 -47.11 29.98 -23.22
C ALA A 70 -46.43 30.76 -22.08
N VAL A 71 -47.23 31.29 -21.16
CA VAL A 71 -46.72 31.79 -19.89
C VAL A 71 -46.06 30.62 -19.18
N PRO A 72 -44.81 30.72 -18.69
CA PRO A 72 -44.23 29.69 -17.87
C PRO A 72 -45.03 29.68 -16.56
N VAL A 73 -45.94 28.72 -16.43
CA VAL A 73 -46.45 28.33 -15.12
C VAL A 73 -45.23 27.82 -14.37
N PRO A 74 -44.83 28.39 -13.23
CA PRO A 74 -43.79 27.76 -12.43
C PRO A 74 -44.33 26.38 -12.09
N ALA A 75 -43.67 25.34 -12.60
CA ALA A 75 -43.92 24.00 -12.16
C ALA A 75 -43.74 24.05 -10.64
N ALA A 76 -44.82 23.84 -9.90
CA ALA A 76 -44.71 23.53 -8.48
C ALA A 76 -43.69 22.40 -8.42
N GLU A 77 -42.55 22.69 -7.78
CA GLU A 77 -41.50 21.72 -7.52
C GLU A 77 -42.21 20.50 -6.94
N LEU A 78 -42.30 19.44 -7.74
CA LEU A 78 -42.51 18.11 -7.19
C LEU A 78 -41.43 17.98 -6.11
N PRO A 79 -41.77 17.61 -4.86
CA PRO A 79 -40.76 17.37 -3.86
C PRO A 79 -39.71 16.48 -4.50
N GLU A 80 -38.46 16.95 -4.60
CA GLU A 80 -37.36 16.11 -5.03
C GLU A 80 -37.47 14.84 -4.19
N LEU A 81 -37.80 13.73 -4.84
CA LEU A 81 -37.62 12.42 -4.23
C LEU A 81 -36.11 12.35 -4.00
N GLY A 82 -35.75 12.64 -2.75
CA GLY A 82 -34.40 12.98 -2.33
C GLY A 82 -33.40 12.12 -3.05
N ASP A 83 -32.50 12.79 -3.77
CA ASP A 83 -31.36 12.15 -4.39
C ASP A 83 -30.68 11.25 -3.34
N VAL A 84 -30.64 9.95 -3.60
CA VAL A 84 -29.96 8.96 -2.77
C VAL A 84 -28.46 9.25 -2.61
N SER A 85 -27.93 10.23 -3.33
CA SER A 85 -26.59 10.81 -3.10
C SER A 85 -26.47 11.57 -1.77
N GLN A 86 -27.57 12.11 -1.21
CA GLN A 86 -27.57 12.82 0.09
C GLN A 86 -27.39 11.90 1.31
N THR A 87 -27.33 10.56 1.11
CA THR A 87 -27.04 9.55 2.14
C THR A 87 -25.59 9.07 2.14
N THR A 88 -24.64 9.82 1.57
CA THR A 88 -23.22 9.45 1.57
C THR A 88 -22.43 10.18 2.66
N ILE A 89 -21.53 9.47 3.34
CA ILE A 89 -20.61 10.06 4.33
C ILE A 89 -19.67 11.03 3.58
N SER A 90 -19.50 12.26 4.08
CA SER A 90 -18.60 13.23 3.44
C SER A 90 -17.13 12.76 3.53
N PRO A 91 -16.24 13.10 2.57
CA PRO A 91 -14.84 12.67 2.60
C PRO A 91 -14.11 13.03 3.90
N ARG A 92 -14.37 14.25 4.41
CA ARG A 92 -13.85 14.69 5.72
C ARG A 92 -14.31 13.77 6.85
N ARG A 93 -15.60 13.42 6.87
CA ARG A 93 -16.17 12.56 7.91
C ARG A 93 -15.66 11.12 7.81
N GLU A 94 -15.46 10.65 6.60
CA GLU A 94 -14.86 9.35 6.32
C GLU A 94 -13.42 9.29 6.86
N ARG A 95 -12.63 10.34 6.62
CA ARG A 95 -11.27 10.48 7.13
C ARG A 95 -11.20 10.59 8.65
N GLU A 96 -12.10 11.35 9.27
CA GLU A 96 -12.22 11.41 10.73
C GLU A 96 -12.52 10.04 11.37
N LEU A 97 -13.37 9.23 10.71
CA LEU A 97 -13.66 7.87 11.16
C LEU A 97 -12.44 6.96 11.00
N GLY A 98 -11.77 7.03 9.83
CA GLY A 98 -10.53 6.31 9.57
C GLY A 98 -9.45 6.59 10.61
N LEU A 99 -9.23 7.86 10.95
CA LEU A 99 -8.27 8.28 11.98
C LEU A 99 -8.56 7.67 13.36
N LYS A 100 -9.85 7.58 13.75
CA LYS A 100 -10.24 6.93 15.02
C LYS A 100 -9.89 5.44 15.02
N ILE A 101 -10.23 4.73 13.94
CA ILE A 101 -9.90 3.31 13.79
C ILE A 101 -8.37 3.13 13.77
N MET A 102 -7.65 4.00 13.06
CA MET A 102 -6.19 3.97 12.99
C MET A 102 -5.52 4.25 14.33
N SER A 103 -6.13 5.07 15.20
CA SER A 103 -5.62 5.25 16.56
C SER A 103 -5.63 3.95 17.36
N GLU A 104 -6.64 3.10 17.17
CA GLU A 104 -6.72 1.78 17.82
C GLU A 104 -5.75 0.79 17.17
N ILE A 105 -5.69 0.76 15.84
CA ILE A 105 -4.76 -0.12 15.10
C ILE A 105 -3.31 0.20 15.44
N ARG A 106 -2.90 1.47 15.45
CA ARG A 106 -1.52 1.88 15.77
C ARG A 106 -1.13 1.59 17.22
N ALA A 107 -2.11 1.45 18.13
CA ALA A 107 -1.86 1.06 19.51
C ALA A 107 -1.71 -0.46 19.68
N ASP A 108 -2.17 -1.25 18.70
CA ASP A 108 -2.06 -2.70 18.73
C ASP A 108 -0.64 -3.19 18.42
N ARG A 109 -0.25 -4.30 19.05
CA ARG A 109 1.09 -4.89 18.90
C ARG A 109 1.36 -5.42 17.50
N SER A 110 0.33 -5.69 16.71
CA SER A 110 0.48 -6.12 15.33
C SER A 110 0.79 -4.98 14.36
N TYR A 111 0.62 -3.72 14.73
CA TYR A 111 1.02 -2.62 13.87
C TYR A 111 2.52 -2.63 13.64
N MET A 112 2.94 -2.60 12.37
CA MET A 112 4.35 -2.60 12.01
C MET A 112 4.84 -1.16 11.84
N ASP A 113 5.45 -0.62 12.90
CA ASP A 113 6.09 0.71 12.91
C ASP A 113 7.50 0.67 12.28
N ASP A 114 7.56 0.23 11.02
CA ASP A 114 8.79 0.15 10.24
C ASP A 114 8.77 1.14 9.08
N ALA A 115 9.64 2.16 9.15
CA ALA A 115 9.65 3.26 8.19
C ALA A 115 10.11 2.84 6.78
N GLU A 116 10.89 1.77 6.63
CA GLU A 116 11.32 1.28 5.32
C GLU A 116 10.18 0.50 4.65
N VAL A 117 9.47 -0.35 5.41
CA VAL A 117 8.30 -1.09 4.89
C VAL A 117 7.16 -0.12 4.56
N ALA A 118 6.83 0.81 5.47
CA ALA A 118 5.80 1.82 5.23
C ALA A 118 6.17 2.74 4.06
N GLY A 119 7.45 3.14 3.95
CA GLY A 119 7.96 3.93 2.84
C GLY A 119 7.83 3.21 1.49
N TYR A 120 8.19 1.93 1.44
CA TYR A 120 8.01 1.10 0.25
C TYR A 120 6.55 1.00 -0.18
N LEU A 121 5.65 0.63 0.73
CA LEU A 121 4.21 0.53 0.44
C LEU A 121 3.64 1.88 -0.03
N SER A 122 4.05 2.98 0.62
CA SER A 122 3.63 4.33 0.23
C SER A 122 4.15 4.70 -1.17
N ASN A 123 5.40 4.38 -1.50
CA ASN A 123 5.96 4.66 -2.81
C ASN A 123 5.26 3.85 -3.91
N LEU A 124 5.00 2.56 -3.66
CA LEU A 124 4.26 1.72 -4.60
C LEU A 124 2.82 2.22 -4.77
N GLY A 125 2.11 2.51 -3.67
CA GLY A 125 0.75 3.03 -3.69
C GLY A 125 0.64 4.38 -4.40
N ASN A 126 1.56 5.30 -4.13
CA ASN A 126 1.61 6.59 -4.82
C ASN A 126 1.91 6.42 -6.31
N LYS A 127 2.79 5.49 -6.70
CA LYS A 127 3.04 5.17 -8.12
C LYS A 127 1.77 4.67 -8.80
N LEU A 128 0.98 3.82 -8.14
CA LEU A 128 -0.31 3.34 -8.66
C LEU A 128 -1.32 4.48 -8.80
N ILE A 129 -1.49 5.28 -7.75
CA ILE A 129 -2.42 6.41 -7.72
C ILE A 129 -2.07 7.43 -8.80
N LEU A 130 -0.81 7.92 -8.85
CA LEU A 130 -0.34 8.90 -9.83
C LEU A 130 -0.36 8.40 -11.26
N GLY A 131 -0.27 7.07 -11.45
CA GLY A 131 -0.40 6.44 -12.76
C GLY A 131 -1.83 6.43 -13.29
N SER A 132 -2.84 6.72 -12.46
CA SER A 132 -4.27 6.61 -12.80
C SER A 132 -5.02 7.94 -12.60
N ASN A 133 -6.19 8.06 -13.23
CA ASN A 133 -7.10 9.20 -13.01
C ASN A 133 -8.25 8.85 -12.06
N GLU A 134 -8.13 7.74 -11.31
CA GLU A 134 -9.21 7.20 -10.47
C GLU A 134 -9.30 7.91 -9.10
N ALA A 135 -8.19 8.48 -8.62
CA ALA A 135 -8.15 9.18 -7.35
C ALA A 135 -8.52 10.67 -7.50
N HIS A 136 -9.37 11.17 -6.60
CA HIS A 136 -9.63 12.61 -6.51
C HIS A 136 -8.48 13.35 -5.83
N PRO A 137 -8.20 14.62 -6.21
CA PRO A 137 -7.14 15.42 -5.57
C PRO A 137 -7.30 15.58 -4.05
N ASP A 138 -8.54 15.60 -3.57
CA ASP A 138 -8.87 15.77 -2.14
C ASP A 138 -8.86 14.43 -1.37
N GLN A 139 -8.51 13.32 -2.04
CA GLN A 139 -8.48 12.00 -1.45
C GLN A 139 -7.07 11.66 -0.97
N GLU A 140 -6.91 11.56 0.35
CA GLU A 140 -5.65 11.16 0.96
C GLU A 140 -5.55 9.65 1.10
N PHE A 141 -4.35 9.12 0.89
CA PHE A 141 -4.06 7.69 1.02
C PHE A 141 -2.94 7.47 2.04
N GLU A 142 -3.09 6.46 2.89
CA GLU A 142 -2.06 6.04 3.83
C GLU A 142 -1.92 4.52 3.79
N PHE A 143 -0.70 4.05 3.55
CA PHE A 143 -0.39 2.64 3.43
C PHE A 143 0.41 2.20 4.65
N PHE A 144 -0.01 1.12 5.30
CA PHE A 144 0.67 0.58 6.48
C PHE A 144 0.73 -0.94 6.45
N ALA A 145 1.66 -1.49 7.24
CA ALA A 145 1.84 -2.93 7.36
C ALA A 145 1.43 -3.45 8.74
N LEU A 146 1.07 -4.73 8.79
CA LEU A 146 0.81 -5.47 10.02
C LEU A 146 1.74 -6.68 10.14
N HIS A 147 2.25 -6.94 11.34
CA HIS A 147 2.88 -8.18 11.74
C HIS A 147 1.83 -9.30 11.82
N ASP A 148 1.49 -9.86 10.67
CA ASP A 148 0.49 -10.90 10.53
C ASP A 148 0.90 -11.88 9.42
N PRO A 149 1.12 -13.17 9.72
CA PRO A 149 1.52 -14.15 8.72
C PRO A 149 0.38 -14.54 7.76
N THR A 150 -0.87 -14.13 8.02
CA THR A 150 -1.98 -14.40 7.12
C THR A 150 -1.90 -13.56 5.84
N ILE A 151 -2.34 -14.13 4.72
CA ILE A 151 -2.43 -13.41 3.45
C ILE A 151 -3.69 -12.55 3.49
N ASN A 152 -3.51 -11.24 3.73
CA ASN A 152 -4.59 -10.26 3.73
C ASN A 152 -4.12 -8.85 3.36
N ALA A 153 -5.05 -8.09 2.79
CA ALA A 153 -5.04 -6.64 2.73
C ALA A 153 -6.47 -6.14 2.99
N PHE A 154 -6.61 -4.88 3.36
CA PHE A 154 -7.91 -4.25 3.53
C PHE A 154 -7.80 -2.73 3.41
N ALA A 155 -8.90 -2.11 3.00
CA ALA A 155 -9.10 -0.66 3.05
C ALA A 155 -10.04 -0.24 4.18
N LEU A 156 -9.71 0.87 4.83
CA LEU A 156 -10.53 1.54 5.84
C LEU A 156 -11.08 2.86 5.29
N PRO A 157 -12.15 3.39 5.91
CA PRO A 157 -12.67 4.71 5.58
C PRO A 157 -11.56 5.78 5.56
N GLY A 158 -11.56 6.65 4.53
CA GLY A 158 -10.65 7.79 4.47
C GLY A 158 -9.26 7.48 3.91
N GLY A 159 -9.14 6.36 3.18
CA GLY A 159 -7.97 6.01 2.37
C GLY A 159 -6.83 5.33 3.12
N PHE A 160 -7.07 4.79 4.31
CA PHE A 160 -6.06 3.98 5.02
C PHE A 160 -6.11 2.54 4.53
N MET A 161 -4.97 1.97 4.17
CA MET A 161 -4.87 0.61 3.63
C MET A 161 -3.83 -0.20 4.39
N GLY A 162 -4.27 -1.33 4.93
CA GLY A 162 -3.44 -2.24 5.71
C GLY A 162 -3.03 -3.46 4.90
N PHE A 163 -1.74 -3.82 4.97
CA PHE A 163 -1.17 -4.99 4.30
C PHE A 163 -0.50 -5.91 5.31
N ASN A 164 -0.90 -7.18 5.35
CA ASN A 164 -0.28 -8.14 6.24
C ASN A 164 1.11 -8.54 5.73
N SER A 165 2.05 -8.80 6.63
CA SER A 165 3.39 -9.27 6.26
C SER A 165 3.34 -10.59 5.49
N GLY A 166 2.38 -11.46 5.79
CA GLY A 166 2.11 -12.69 5.06
C GLY A 166 1.75 -12.47 3.60
N LEU A 167 0.99 -11.41 3.28
CA LEU A 167 0.67 -11.02 1.91
C LEU A 167 1.95 -10.63 1.15
N ILE A 168 2.75 -9.71 1.71
CA ILE A 168 3.97 -9.21 1.07
C ILE A 168 4.98 -10.34 0.86
N LEU A 169 5.10 -11.27 1.81
CA LEU A 169 5.98 -12.43 1.70
C LEU A 169 5.50 -13.45 0.66
N ALA A 170 4.18 -13.61 0.50
CA ALA A 170 3.54 -14.52 -0.45
C ALA A 170 3.59 -14.04 -1.91
N SER A 171 3.69 -12.72 -2.16
CA SER A 171 3.92 -12.17 -3.50
C SER A 171 5.29 -12.59 -4.06
N GLN A 172 5.34 -13.09 -5.30
CA GLN A 172 6.59 -13.53 -5.93
C GLN A 172 7.21 -12.43 -6.81
N SER A 173 6.39 -11.51 -7.34
CA SER A 173 6.82 -10.28 -8.00
C SER A 173 6.22 -9.04 -7.35
N GLU A 174 6.81 -7.87 -7.64
CA GLU A 174 6.28 -6.57 -7.21
C GLU A 174 4.94 -6.29 -7.89
N SER A 175 4.76 -6.72 -9.14
CA SER A 175 3.51 -6.58 -9.90
C SER A 175 2.35 -7.33 -9.26
N GLU A 176 2.59 -8.47 -8.60
CA GLU A 176 1.56 -9.19 -7.85
C GLU A 176 1.08 -8.43 -6.62
N LEU A 177 2.02 -7.91 -5.81
CA LEU A 177 1.66 -7.08 -4.65
C LEU A 177 0.92 -5.82 -5.12
N ALA A 178 1.39 -5.20 -6.20
CA ALA A 178 0.74 -4.06 -6.80
C ALA A 178 -0.63 -4.39 -7.37
N GLY A 179 -0.86 -5.61 -7.90
CA GLY A 179 -2.17 -6.06 -8.34
C GLY A 179 -3.19 -6.04 -7.20
N VAL A 180 -2.82 -6.58 -6.03
CA VAL A 180 -3.66 -6.50 -4.82
C VAL A 180 -3.84 -5.05 -4.36
N MET A 181 -2.77 -4.26 -4.32
CA MET A 181 -2.85 -2.86 -3.91
C MET A 181 -3.75 -2.03 -4.83
N SER A 182 -3.70 -2.25 -6.15
CA SER A 182 -4.57 -1.60 -7.13
C SER A 182 -6.03 -2.01 -6.94
N HIS A 183 -6.30 -3.27 -6.59
CA HIS A 183 -7.65 -3.75 -6.24
C HIS A 183 -8.20 -3.02 -5.01
N GLU A 184 -7.39 -2.88 -3.95
CA GLU A 184 -7.78 -2.12 -2.75
C GLU A 184 -7.96 -0.62 -3.03
N ILE A 185 -7.11 -0.03 -3.86
CA ILE A 185 -7.28 1.36 -4.33
C ILE A 185 -8.61 1.51 -5.06
N ALA A 186 -8.96 0.56 -5.94
CA ALA A 186 -10.25 0.59 -6.64
C ALA A 186 -11.45 0.51 -5.69
N HIS A 187 -11.37 -0.27 -4.60
CA HIS A 187 -12.43 -0.26 -3.58
C HIS A 187 -12.66 1.13 -2.95
N VAL A 188 -11.56 1.86 -2.73
CA VAL A 188 -11.56 3.18 -2.11
C VAL A 188 -12.01 4.26 -3.09
N THR A 189 -11.48 4.30 -4.31
CA THR A 189 -11.86 5.30 -5.33
C THR A 189 -13.31 5.12 -5.76
N GLN A 190 -13.79 3.88 -5.88
CA GLN A 190 -15.18 3.57 -6.21
C GLN A 190 -16.14 3.66 -5.03
N LYS A 191 -15.65 4.07 -3.85
CA LYS A 191 -16.46 4.27 -2.63
C LYS A 191 -17.30 3.04 -2.27
N HIS A 192 -16.81 1.82 -2.53
CA HIS A 192 -17.57 0.59 -2.30
C HIS A 192 -18.03 0.48 -0.84
N LEU A 193 -17.16 0.80 0.11
CA LEU A 193 -17.50 0.78 1.54
C LEU A 193 -18.60 1.80 1.89
N ALA A 194 -18.51 3.03 1.37
CA ALA A 194 -19.53 4.05 1.59
C ALA A 194 -20.88 3.64 0.98
N ARG A 195 -20.89 3.03 -0.21
CA ARG A 195 -22.10 2.48 -0.84
C ARG A 195 -22.74 1.37 0.00
N ILE A 196 -21.93 0.48 0.57
CA ILE A 196 -22.41 -0.58 1.48
C ILE A 196 -23.02 0.03 2.75
N ILE A 197 -22.35 1.01 3.36
CA ILE A 197 -22.85 1.68 4.58
C ILE A 197 -24.16 2.43 4.30
N ALA A 198 -24.25 3.14 3.18
CA ALA A 198 -25.47 3.85 2.78
C ALA A 198 -26.65 2.87 2.57
N ALA A 199 -26.39 1.71 1.96
CA ALA A 199 -27.41 0.68 1.72
C ALA A 199 -27.93 0.01 3.02
N GLN A 200 -27.15 -0.02 4.11
CA GLN A 200 -27.49 -0.72 5.35
C GLN A 200 -27.93 0.18 6.53
N LYS A 201 -28.34 1.43 6.26
CA LYS A 201 -28.85 2.41 7.24
C LYS A 201 -27.98 2.55 8.50
N TYR A 202 -26.82 3.24 8.44
CA TYR A 202 -25.95 3.77 9.53
C TYR A 202 -25.57 2.88 10.76
N ASN A 203 -26.29 1.80 11.07
CA ASN A 203 -26.04 0.87 12.16
C ASN A 203 -24.74 0.08 11.93
N MET A 204 -24.37 -0.13 10.68
CA MET A 204 -23.08 -0.72 10.27
C MET A 204 -21.87 0.09 10.75
N LEU A 205 -21.98 1.42 10.92
CA LEU A 205 -20.83 2.24 11.36
C LEU A 205 -20.41 1.89 12.79
N LYS A 206 -21.38 1.63 13.66
CA LYS A 206 -21.16 1.14 15.03
C LYS A 206 -20.61 -0.28 15.02
N SER A 207 -21.06 -1.11 14.07
CA SER A 207 -20.57 -2.47 13.86
C SER A 207 -19.12 -2.53 13.34
N LEU A 208 -18.71 -1.58 12.49
CA LEU A 208 -17.34 -1.47 11.97
C LEU A 208 -16.34 -1.08 13.06
N ALA A 209 -16.67 -0.11 13.91
CA ALA A 209 -15.85 0.25 15.07
C ALA A 209 -15.77 -0.92 16.07
N ALA A 210 -16.89 -1.59 16.35
CA ALA A 210 -16.91 -2.79 17.18
C ALA A 210 -16.12 -3.97 16.54
N MET A 211 -16.08 -4.05 15.22
CA MET A 211 -15.30 -5.08 14.51
C MET A 211 -13.82 -4.80 14.52
N ALA A 212 -13.37 -3.56 14.26
CA ALA A 212 -11.97 -3.21 14.39
C ALA A 212 -11.47 -3.63 15.78
N LEU A 213 -12.22 -3.29 16.82
CA LEU A 213 -11.96 -3.73 18.19
C LEU A 213 -11.98 -5.26 18.37
N ALA A 214 -12.93 -5.97 17.74
CA ALA A 214 -13.03 -7.44 17.82
C ALA A 214 -11.90 -8.16 17.06
N ILE A 215 -11.46 -7.65 15.91
CA ILE A 215 -10.30 -8.16 15.16
C ILE A 215 -9.04 -7.98 16.01
N LEU A 216 -8.87 -6.82 16.65
CA LEU A 216 -7.76 -6.60 17.57
C LEU A 216 -7.82 -7.56 18.79
N ALA A 217 -8.99 -7.72 19.40
CA ALA A 217 -9.18 -8.59 20.57
C ALA A 217 -8.97 -10.09 20.26
N SER A 218 -9.51 -10.58 19.13
CA SER A 218 -9.39 -11.99 18.71
C SER A 218 -7.95 -12.42 18.41
N ARG A 219 -7.07 -11.47 18.08
CA ARG A 219 -5.65 -11.73 17.78
C ARG A 219 -4.78 -11.86 19.03
N SER A 220 -5.23 -11.31 20.15
CA SER A 220 -4.48 -11.38 21.42
C SER A 220 -4.58 -12.74 22.13
N ASN A 221 -5.64 -13.53 21.86
CA ASN A 221 -5.82 -14.84 22.47
C ASN A 221 -6.76 -15.73 21.62
N PRO A 222 -6.29 -16.86 21.06
CA PRO A 222 -7.12 -17.80 20.31
C PRO A 222 -8.32 -18.34 21.10
N GLN A 223 -8.21 -18.44 22.44
CA GLN A 223 -9.34 -18.80 23.31
C GLN A 223 -10.28 -17.63 23.61
N ALA A 224 -9.82 -16.37 23.50
CA ALA A 224 -10.72 -15.21 23.56
C ALA A 224 -11.59 -15.11 22.30
N ALA A 225 -11.14 -15.64 21.17
CA ALA A 225 -11.98 -15.79 19.98
C ALA A 225 -13.21 -16.69 20.24
N GLN A 226 -13.14 -17.64 21.20
CA GLN A 226 -14.30 -18.38 21.69
C GLN A 226 -15.11 -17.60 22.75
N ALA A 227 -14.47 -16.83 23.62
CA ALA A 227 -15.13 -16.15 24.74
C ALA A 227 -16.02 -14.96 24.31
N VAL A 228 -15.85 -14.41 23.11
CA VAL A 228 -16.72 -13.32 22.61
C VAL A 228 -18.03 -13.86 21.99
N LEU A 229 -18.21 -15.18 21.78
CA LEU A 229 -19.47 -15.77 21.25
C LEU A 229 -20.21 -14.88 20.24
N VAL A 230 -19.48 -14.39 19.23
CA VAL A 230 -20.01 -13.64 18.09
C VAL A 230 -20.18 -14.58 16.89
N GLY A 231 -20.41 -15.88 17.12
CA GLY A 231 -20.45 -16.87 16.04
C GLY A 231 -21.58 -16.63 15.03
N SER A 232 -22.76 -16.21 15.50
CA SER A 232 -23.86 -15.81 14.62
C SER A 232 -23.77 -14.32 14.27
N GLN A 233 -23.55 -13.44 15.23
CA GLN A 233 -23.59 -11.99 14.99
C GLN A 233 -22.37 -11.47 14.20
N ALA A 234 -21.16 -12.00 14.37
CA ALA A 234 -19.97 -11.57 13.62
C ALA A 234 -19.87 -12.30 12.30
N ALA A 235 -20.36 -13.53 12.17
CA ALA A 235 -20.56 -14.11 10.85
C ALA A 235 -21.58 -13.29 10.03
N LEU A 236 -22.64 -12.79 10.67
CA LEU A 236 -23.59 -11.87 10.04
C LEU A 236 -22.94 -10.54 9.67
N ILE A 237 -22.17 -9.90 10.57
CA ILE A 237 -21.46 -8.64 10.25
C ILE A 237 -20.37 -8.88 9.19
N GLN A 238 -19.63 -9.98 9.26
CA GLN A 238 -18.65 -10.38 8.25
C GLN A 238 -19.33 -10.56 6.89
N SER A 239 -20.47 -11.26 6.84
CA SER A 239 -21.26 -11.40 5.61
C SER A 239 -21.81 -10.06 5.08
N GLN A 240 -22.02 -9.09 5.96
CA GLN A 240 -22.43 -7.72 5.59
C GLN A 240 -21.26 -6.84 5.10
N LEU A 241 -20.02 -7.19 5.43
CA LEU A 241 -18.80 -6.53 4.93
C LEU A 241 -18.25 -7.18 3.66
N ASN A 242 -18.70 -8.37 3.31
CA ASN A 242 -18.34 -8.99 2.04
C ASN A 242 -18.82 -8.10 0.89
N PHE A 243 -17.90 -7.71 0.03
CA PHE A 243 -18.25 -6.98 -1.17
C PHE A 243 -19.15 -7.84 -2.07
N THR A 244 -20.10 -7.19 -2.73
CA THR A 244 -20.95 -7.88 -3.71
C THR A 244 -20.09 -8.35 -4.88
N ARG A 245 -20.56 -9.36 -5.62
CA ARG A 245 -19.85 -9.82 -6.83
C ARG A 245 -19.65 -8.70 -7.85
N ASP A 246 -20.58 -7.75 -7.91
CA ASP A 246 -20.49 -6.59 -8.81
C ASP A 246 -19.41 -5.60 -8.35
N HIS A 247 -19.30 -5.34 -7.04
CA HIS A 247 -18.21 -4.52 -6.50
C HIS A 247 -16.84 -5.15 -6.79
N GLU A 248 -16.71 -6.47 -6.63
CA GLU A 248 -15.47 -7.19 -6.90
C GLU A 248 -15.08 -7.13 -8.39
N LYS A 249 -16.03 -7.34 -9.31
CA LYS A 249 -15.79 -7.22 -10.76
C LYS A 249 -15.43 -5.78 -11.17
N GLU A 250 -16.08 -4.79 -10.55
CA GLU A 250 -15.76 -3.38 -10.76
C GLU A 250 -14.33 -3.07 -10.28
N ALA A 251 -13.97 -3.53 -9.08
CA ALA A 251 -12.64 -3.37 -8.49
C ALA A 251 -11.55 -4.08 -9.30
N ASP A 252 -11.79 -5.31 -9.77
CA ASP A 252 -10.84 -6.04 -10.62
C ASP A 252 -10.52 -5.26 -11.90
N ARG A 253 -11.57 -4.76 -12.60
CA ARG A 253 -11.42 -4.03 -13.85
C ARG A 253 -10.67 -2.72 -13.66
N ILE A 254 -11.03 -1.95 -12.64
CA ILE A 254 -10.41 -0.65 -12.36
C ILE A 254 -9.01 -0.84 -11.80
N GLY A 255 -8.81 -1.82 -10.92
CA GLY A 255 -7.50 -2.20 -10.40
C GLY A 255 -6.54 -2.64 -11.50
N LEU A 256 -7.02 -3.41 -12.50
CA LEU A 256 -6.21 -3.75 -13.67
C LEU A 256 -5.80 -2.49 -14.46
N ASN A 257 -6.73 -1.55 -14.67
CA ASN A 257 -6.41 -0.29 -15.36
C ASN A 257 -5.37 0.54 -14.59
N ILE A 258 -5.49 0.62 -13.26
CA ILE A 258 -4.52 1.30 -12.39
C ILE A 258 -3.14 0.64 -12.52
N LEU A 259 -3.08 -0.69 -12.44
CA LEU A 259 -1.85 -1.47 -12.54
C LEU A 259 -1.13 -1.24 -13.89
N VAL A 260 -1.89 -1.33 -14.99
CA VAL A 260 -1.39 -1.12 -16.36
C VAL A 260 -0.89 0.32 -16.53
N SER A 261 -1.65 1.31 -16.05
CA SER A 261 -1.31 2.72 -16.21
C SER A 261 -0.08 3.13 -15.39
N ALA A 262 0.17 2.45 -14.27
CA ALA A 262 1.40 2.57 -13.49
C ALA A 262 2.62 1.88 -14.15
N GLY A 263 2.45 1.24 -15.30
CA GLY A 263 3.50 0.58 -16.06
C GLY A 263 4.01 -0.72 -15.43
N LEU A 264 3.19 -1.37 -14.60
CA LEU A 264 3.47 -2.67 -13.99
C LEU A 264 2.92 -3.81 -14.85
N ASP A 265 3.32 -5.05 -14.56
CA ASP A 265 2.92 -6.21 -15.35
C ASP A 265 1.41 -6.49 -15.17
N PRO A 266 0.61 -6.45 -16.25
CA PRO A 266 -0.83 -6.72 -16.18
C PRO A 266 -1.16 -8.12 -15.66
N GLN A 267 -0.26 -9.09 -15.81
CA GLN A 267 -0.46 -10.46 -15.34
C GLN A 267 -0.34 -10.61 -13.82
N GLY A 268 0.30 -9.64 -13.13
CA GLY A 268 0.53 -9.73 -11.68
C GLY A 268 -0.76 -9.90 -10.87
N MET A 269 -1.86 -9.27 -11.27
CA MET A 269 -3.16 -9.46 -10.61
C MET A 269 -3.66 -10.90 -10.75
N THR A 270 -3.66 -11.44 -11.97
CA THR A 270 -4.07 -12.82 -12.26
C THR A 270 -3.20 -13.85 -11.55
N GLU A 271 -1.87 -13.69 -11.61
CA GLU A 271 -0.92 -14.61 -10.98
C GLU A 271 -1.12 -14.70 -9.47
N PHE A 272 -1.35 -13.55 -8.82
CA PHE A 272 -1.61 -13.52 -7.39
C PHE A 272 -2.95 -14.18 -7.03
N PHE A 273 -3.98 -13.91 -7.82
CA PHE A 273 -5.31 -14.49 -7.71
C PHE A 273 -5.30 -16.03 -7.83
N GLU A 274 -4.59 -16.56 -8.81
CA GLU A 274 -4.37 -18.00 -8.91
C GLU A 274 -3.62 -18.55 -7.71
N ARG A 275 -2.62 -17.83 -7.20
CA ARG A 275 -1.85 -18.26 -6.03
C ARG A 275 -2.73 -18.35 -4.79
N LEU A 276 -3.59 -17.37 -4.56
CA LEU A 276 -4.59 -17.42 -3.49
C LEU A 276 -5.51 -18.64 -3.64
N GLN A 277 -5.98 -18.90 -4.86
CA GLN A 277 -6.83 -20.06 -5.13
C GLN A 277 -6.10 -21.39 -4.93
N LYS A 278 -4.80 -21.46 -5.26
CA LYS A 278 -3.96 -22.63 -5.00
C LYS A 278 -3.74 -22.80 -3.49
N ALA A 279 -3.44 -21.72 -2.77
CA ALA A 279 -3.21 -21.73 -1.33
C ALA A 279 -4.45 -22.17 -0.53
N SER A 280 -5.66 -21.82 -0.98
CA SER A 280 -6.91 -22.20 -0.33
C SER A 280 -7.25 -23.70 -0.44
N ARG A 281 -6.72 -24.40 -1.45
CA ARG A 281 -6.92 -25.86 -1.63
C ARG A 281 -6.13 -26.70 -0.63
N PHE A 282 -5.03 -26.18 -0.08
CA PHE A 282 -4.12 -26.93 0.79
C PHE A 282 -4.20 -26.53 2.27
N HIS A 283 -5.02 -25.55 2.64
CA HIS A 283 -5.21 -25.15 4.04
C HIS A 283 -6.40 -25.90 4.66
N GLU A 284 -6.12 -26.87 5.54
CA GLU A 284 -7.13 -27.63 6.30
C GLU A 284 -8.00 -26.75 7.22
N ASN A 285 -7.55 -25.52 7.52
CA ASN A 285 -8.19 -24.58 8.44
C ASN A 285 -9.06 -23.49 7.76
N GLY A 286 -9.45 -23.70 6.49
CA GLY A 286 -10.32 -22.80 5.74
C GLY A 286 -9.59 -21.81 4.83
N ALA A 287 -10.34 -21.11 3.98
CA ALA A 287 -9.79 -20.21 2.97
C ALA A 287 -9.00 -19.04 3.60
N PRO A 288 -7.93 -18.53 2.95
CA PRO A 288 -7.20 -17.32 3.36
C PRO A 288 -8.14 -16.17 3.74
N SER A 289 -7.74 -15.35 4.71
CA SER A 289 -8.52 -14.19 5.18
C SER A 289 -8.97 -13.27 4.06
N TYR A 290 -8.08 -13.01 3.10
CA TYR A 290 -8.40 -12.22 1.93
C TYR A 290 -9.59 -12.77 1.14
N LEU A 291 -9.67 -14.10 0.96
CA LEU A 291 -10.76 -14.73 0.22
C LEU A 291 -12.11 -14.72 0.96
N ARG A 292 -12.12 -14.41 2.26
CA ARG A 292 -13.35 -14.29 3.04
C ARG A 292 -14.04 -12.95 2.78
N THR A 293 -13.27 -11.87 2.62
CA THR A 293 -13.78 -10.52 2.29
C THR A 293 -13.88 -10.29 0.77
N HIS A 294 -12.96 -10.90 -0.01
CA HIS A 294 -12.89 -10.82 -1.47
C HIS A 294 -12.97 -12.23 -2.09
N PRO A 295 -14.16 -12.84 -2.19
CA PRO A 295 -14.30 -14.18 -2.74
C PRO A 295 -13.83 -14.25 -4.19
N ILE A 296 -12.75 -14.98 -4.43
CA ILE A 296 -12.23 -15.18 -5.77
C ILE A 296 -12.93 -16.35 -6.47
N THR A 297 -13.35 -16.14 -7.71
CA THR A 297 -14.03 -17.15 -8.53
C THR A 297 -13.30 -17.37 -9.84
N HIS A 298 -13.49 -18.54 -10.46
CA HIS A 298 -12.95 -18.82 -11.79
C HIS A 298 -13.45 -17.81 -12.84
N GLU A 299 -14.66 -17.28 -12.67
CA GLU A 299 -15.24 -16.25 -13.54
C GLU A 299 -14.42 -14.95 -13.50
N ARG A 300 -14.03 -14.48 -12.30
CA ARG A 300 -13.21 -13.27 -12.13
C ARG A 300 -11.82 -13.43 -12.73
N ILE A 301 -11.17 -14.56 -12.48
CA ILE A 301 -9.86 -14.87 -13.07
C ILE A 301 -9.96 -14.88 -14.59
N ALA A 302 -10.95 -15.56 -15.16
CA ALA A 302 -11.17 -15.61 -16.60
C ALA A 302 -11.48 -14.23 -17.21
N ASP A 303 -12.20 -13.33 -16.51
CA ASP A 303 -12.45 -11.97 -17.00
C ASP A 303 -11.14 -11.17 -17.13
N ILE A 304 -10.26 -11.24 -16.11
CA ILE A 304 -8.97 -10.53 -16.13
C ILE A 304 -7.99 -11.18 -17.13
N GLU A 305 -7.96 -12.50 -17.24
CA GLU A 305 -7.22 -13.20 -18.30
C GLU A 305 -7.66 -12.72 -19.69
N ASN A 306 -8.97 -12.70 -19.97
CA ASN A 306 -9.49 -12.24 -21.26
C ASN A 306 -9.10 -10.78 -21.56
N ARG A 307 -9.06 -9.91 -20.55
CA ARG A 307 -8.63 -8.51 -20.71
C ARG A 307 -7.14 -8.40 -20.99
N THR A 308 -6.33 -9.20 -20.30
CA THR A 308 -4.87 -9.14 -20.40
C THR A 308 -4.33 -9.86 -21.65
N GLN A 309 -5.06 -10.83 -22.21
CA GLN A 309 -4.68 -11.53 -23.45
C GLN A 309 -4.48 -10.59 -24.65
N ALA A 310 -5.26 -9.51 -24.73
CA ALA A 310 -5.14 -8.52 -25.81
C ALA A 310 -4.03 -7.49 -25.56
N MET A 311 -3.39 -7.51 -24.39
CA MET A 311 -2.33 -6.56 -24.02
C MET A 311 -0.96 -7.08 -24.46
N SER A 312 -0.08 -6.17 -24.85
CA SER A 312 1.31 -6.52 -25.14
C SER A 312 2.02 -7.02 -23.89
N TYR A 313 2.63 -8.20 -23.97
CA TYR A 313 3.47 -8.72 -22.90
C TYR A 313 4.62 -7.75 -22.60
N ARG A 314 4.80 -7.42 -21.32
CA ARG A 314 5.89 -6.57 -20.84
C ARG A 314 6.48 -7.17 -19.58
N GLN A 315 7.72 -7.65 -19.68
CA GLN A 315 8.45 -8.06 -18.49
C GLN A 315 8.88 -6.82 -17.70
N VAL A 316 8.32 -6.66 -16.50
CA VAL A 316 8.67 -5.57 -15.58
C VAL A 316 9.56 -6.15 -14.48
N PRO A 317 10.85 -5.73 -14.38
CA PRO A 317 11.72 -6.21 -13.33
C PRO A 317 11.27 -5.64 -11.97
N ASP A 318 11.30 -6.47 -10.94
CA ASP A 318 11.04 -6.03 -9.57
C ASP A 318 12.03 -4.94 -9.13
N SER A 319 11.54 -3.95 -8.39
CA SER A 319 12.39 -3.01 -7.70
C SER A 319 13.31 -3.71 -6.68
N LEU A 320 14.49 -3.12 -6.44
CA LEU A 320 15.36 -3.60 -5.36
C LEU A 320 14.66 -3.46 -4.00
N ASP A 321 13.91 -2.38 -3.78
CA ASP A 321 13.18 -2.11 -2.53
C ASP A 321 12.17 -3.21 -2.21
N PHE A 322 11.40 -3.71 -3.20
CA PHE A 322 10.50 -4.86 -3.01
C PHE A 322 11.25 -6.08 -2.47
N GLN A 323 12.39 -6.40 -3.08
CA GLN A 323 13.20 -7.56 -2.70
C GLN A 323 13.81 -7.38 -1.30
N LEU A 324 14.33 -6.17 -0.99
CA LEU A 324 14.88 -5.83 0.33
C LEU A 324 13.80 -5.85 1.42
N VAL A 325 12.61 -5.30 1.16
CA VAL A 325 11.47 -5.35 2.08
C VAL A 325 11.07 -6.79 2.37
N ARG A 326 10.98 -7.67 1.37
CA ARG A 326 10.68 -9.09 1.59
C ARG A 326 11.75 -9.78 2.43
N ALA A 327 13.03 -9.53 2.16
CA ALA A 327 14.14 -10.07 2.95
C ALA A 327 14.07 -9.56 4.41
N LYS A 328 13.83 -8.27 4.60
CA LYS A 328 13.64 -7.67 5.94
C LYS A 328 12.47 -8.28 6.67
N LEU A 329 11.30 -8.38 6.03
CA LEU A 329 10.10 -8.96 6.65
C LEU A 329 10.33 -10.41 7.08
N ARG A 330 11.02 -11.22 6.27
CA ARG A 330 11.40 -12.58 6.67
C ARG A 330 12.31 -12.57 7.90
N ALA A 331 13.31 -11.68 7.90
CA ALA A 331 14.21 -11.51 9.05
C ALA A 331 13.50 -11.02 10.31
N LEU A 332 12.42 -10.23 10.20
CA LEU A 332 11.66 -9.69 11.34
C LEU A 332 10.59 -10.66 11.88
N THR A 333 9.96 -11.44 11.02
CA THR A 333 8.80 -12.29 11.37
C THR A 333 9.21 -13.64 11.97
N GLU A 334 10.36 -14.17 11.59
CA GLU A 334 10.90 -15.40 12.17
C GLU A 334 11.61 -15.15 13.52
N LYS A 335 11.86 -16.24 14.27
CA LYS A 335 12.76 -16.16 15.43
C LYS A 335 14.18 -15.81 14.95
N PRO A 336 14.94 -14.97 15.68
CA PRO A 336 16.23 -14.46 15.20
C PRO A 336 17.19 -15.54 14.69
N LEU A 337 17.39 -16.62 15.46
CA LEU A 337 18.30 -17.70 15.08
C LEU A 337 17.78 -18.55 13.91
N ASP A 338 16.46 -18.67 13.75
CA ASP A 338 15.88 -19.42 12.64
C ASP A 338 15.99 -18.62 11.33
N ALA A 339 15.80 -17.30 11.40
CA ALA A 339 16.07 -16.40 10.28
C ALA A 339 17.54 -16.45 9.83
N VAL A 340 18.50 -16.43 10.79
CA VAL A 340 19.94 -16.58 10.48
C VAL A 340 20.19 -17.90 9.73
N LYS A 341 19.66 -19.03 10.23
CA LYS A 341 19.80 -20.33 9.56
C LYS A 341 19.19 -20.33 8.17
N PHE A 342 18.03 -19.70 7.99
CA PHE A 342 17.37 -19.57 6.70
C PHE A 342 18.30 -18.88 5.71
N PHE A 343 18.79 -17.67 6.02
CA PHE A 343 19.64 -16.92 5.10
C PHE A 343 20.99 -17.61 4.88
N ASP A 344 21.58 -18.22 5.91
CA ASP A 344 22.81 -19.01 5.79
C ASP A 344 22.65 -20.19 4.84
N SER A 345 21.51 -20.90 4.90
CA SER A 345 21.21 -21.99 3.97
C SER A 345 21.05 -21.49 2.55
N THR A 346 20.31 -20.39 2.36
CA THR A 346 20.04 -19.80 1.05
C THR A 346 21.32 -19.29 0.39
N LEU A 347 22.21 -18.63 1.15
CA LEU A 347 23.51 -18.15 0.69
C LEU A 347 24.45 -19.31 0.33
N ARG A 348 24.56 -20.32 1.21
CA ARG A 348 25.42 -21.49 0.99
C ARG A 348 24.98 -22.32 -0.22
N GLU A 349 23.68 -22.50 -0.39
CA GLU A 349 23.08 -23.29 -1.47
C GLU A 349 22.88 -22.48 -2.76
N LYS A 350 23.20 -21.18 -2.75
CA LYS A 350 23.02 -20.25 -3.88
C LYS A 350 21.58 -20.19 -4.41
N ARG A 351 20.59 -20.30 -3.50
CA ARG A 351 19.16 -20.27 -3.83
C ARG A 351 18.61 -18.83 -3.83
N TYR A 352 19.21 -17.95 -4.60
CA TYR A 352 18.84 -16.53 -4.64
C TYR A 352 18.92 -15.95 -6.04
N SER A 353 18.09 -14.94 -6.31
CA SER A 353 18.19 -14.11 -7.52
C SER A 353 19.29 -13.06 -7.39
N LYS A 354 19.43 -12.46 -6.20
CA LYS A 354 20.45 -11.46 -5.87
C LYS A 354 21.06 -11.75 -4.50
N GLU A 355 22.38 -11.96 -4.48
CA GLU A 355 23.12 -12.25 -3.25
C GLU A 355 23.00 -11.11 -2.23
N ALA A 356 23.07 -9.86 -2.69
CA ALA A 356 22.96 -8.67 -1.85
C ALA A 356 21.65 -8.64 -1.02
N VAL A 357 20.55 -9.13 -1.59
CA VAL A 357 19.23 -9.16 -0.93
C VAL A 357 19.22 -10.18 0.22
N GLU A 358 19.78 -11.36 0.01
CA GLU A 358 19.85 -12.38 1.07
C GLU A 358 20.85 -11.97 2.17
N ARG A 359 21.97 -11.33 1.80
CA ARG A 359 22.90 -10.75 2.78
C ARG A 359 22.24 -9.64 3.59
N TYR A 360 21.43 -8.80 2.96
CA TYR A 360 20.67 -7.76 3.63
C TYR A 360 19.71 -8.36 4.68
N GLY A 361 18.97 -9.41 4.31
CA GLY A 361 18.12 -10.15 5.24
C GLY A 361 18.90 -10.82 6.38
N LEU A 362 20.05 -11.42 6.07
CA LEU A 362 20.94 -12.04 7.07
C LEU A 362 21.40 -11.03 8.11
N ILE A 363 21.85 -9.84 7.67
CA ILE A 363 22.35 -8.80 8.57
C ILE A 363 21.23 -8.36 9.53
N HIS A 364 20.00 -8.14 9.05
CA HIS A 364 18.85 -7.87 9.94
C HIS A 364 18.64 -9.00 10.97
N ALA A 365 18.74 -10.26 10.55
CA ALA A 365 18.61 -11.41 11.44
C ALA A 365 19.75 -11.47 12.48
N LEU A 366 20.99 -11.17 12.08
CA LEU A 366 22.17 -11.12 12.96
C LEU A 366 22.07 -10.00 13.99
N LEU A 367 21.64 -8.80 13.58
CA LEU A 367 21.39 -7.70 14.51
C LEU A 367 20.36 -8.09 15.58
N ARG A 368 19.27 -8.78 15.18
CA ARG A 368 18.28 -9.29 16.13
C ARG A 368 18.81 -10.41 17.02
N ALA A 369 19.74 -11.21 16.52
CA ALA A 369 20.40 -12.27 17.28
C ALA A 369 21.51 -11.73 18.21
N GLY A 370 21.86 -10.45 18.11
CA GLY A 370 22.93 -9.82 18.88
C GLY A 370 24.35 -10.10 18.37
N ASP A 371 24.49 -10.68 17.17
CA ASP A 371 25.79 -11.01 16.57
C ASP A 371 26.28 -9.85 15.69
N TYR A 372 26.67 -8.75 16.35
CA TYR A 372 27.05 -7.50 15.68
C TYR A 372 28.38 -7.62 14.92
N THR A 373 29.32 -8.42 15.42
CA THR A 373 30.61 -8.66 14.75
C THR A 373 30.42 -9.37 13.41
N ARG A 374 29.55 -10.38 13.38
CA ARG A 374 29.21 -11.06 12.13
C ARG A 374 28.37 -10.15 11.23
N ALA A 375 27.44 -9.36 11.78
CA ALA A 375 26.68 -8.40 10.99
C ALA A 375 27.58 -7.40 10.24
N ASP A 376 28.63 -6.87 10.89
CA ASP A 376 29.61 -5.98 10.28
C ASP A 376 30.46 -6.68 9.21
N SER A 377 30.85 -7.94 9.47
CA SER A 377 31.56 -8.76 8.48
C SER A 377 30.68 -9.03 7.23
N GLU A 378 29.39 -9.34 7.44
CA GLU A 378 28.45 -9.57 6.35
C GLU A 378 28.08 -8.30 5.59
N LEU A 379 28.10 -7.13 6.26
CA LEU A 379 27.93 -5.83 5.59
C LEU A 379 29.02 -5.60 4.54
N THR A 380 30.26 -5.97 4.85
CA THR A 380 31.36 -5.90 3.87
C THR A 380 31.09 -6.81 2.67
N ASN A 381 30.57 -8.01 2.89
CA ASN A 381 30.22 -8.94 1.81
C ASN A 381 29.03 -8.45 0.99
N LEU A 382 28.06 -7.79 1.63
CA LEU A 382 26.92 -7.17 0.96
C LEU A 382 27.41 -6.13 -0.06
N TYR A 383 28.26 -5.19 0.34
CA TYR A 383 28.79 -4.19 -0.59
C TYR A 383 29.57 -4.81 -1.75
N LYS A 384 30.43 -5.80 -1.48
CA LYS A 384 31.14 -6.55 -2.53
C LYS A 384 30.18 -7.21 -3.54
N SER A 385 29.06 -7.74 -3.06
CA SER A 385 28.05 -8.40 -3.92
C SER A 385 27.25 -7.42 -4.79
N LEU A 386 27.16 -6.15 -4.40
CA LEU A 386 26.59 -5.08 -5.23
C LEU A 386 27.55 -4.71 -6.36
N GLU A 387 28.84 -4.65 -6.07
CA GLU A 387 29.88 -4.32 -7.06
C GLU A 387 30.07 -5.42 -8.11
N SER A 388 30.03 -6.69 -7.71
CA SER A 388 30.24 -7.83 -8.62
C SER A 388 29.15 -7.99 -9.70
N ASN A 389 27.98 -7.38 -9.51
CA ASN A 389 26.86 -7.41 -10.46
C ASN A 389 26.86 -6.22 -11.44
N GLY A 390 27.78 -5.26 -11.27
CA GLY A 390 27.98 -4.14 -12.20
C GLY A 390 28.97 -4.51 -13.31
N ALA A 391 28.51 -4.50 -14.56
CA ALA A 391 29.35 -4.60 -15.76
C ALA A 391 30.18 -3.33 -16.03
N ASP A 392 30.62 -2.62 -14.97
CA ASP A 392 31.52 -1.48 -15.09
C ASP A 392 32.64 -1.61 -14.06
N LYS A 393 33.78 -2.14 -14.51
CA LYS A 393 35.01 -2.26 -13.75
C LYS A 393 35.60 -0.87 -13.54
N THR A 394 35.16 -0.17 -12.51
CA THR A 394 36.02 0.79 -11.82
C THR A 394 36.32 0.26 -10.44
N LEU A 395 37.53 -0.26 -10.35
CA LEU A 395 38.14 -0.88 -9.19
C LEU A 395 38.03 0.04 -7.97
N LEU A 396 37.82 -0.61 -6.83
CA LEU A 396 38.07 -0.18 -5.45
C LEU A 396 39.51 0.33 -5.26
N GLU A 397 39.90 1.40 -5.93
CA GLU A 397 41.10 2.15 -5.58
C GLU A 397 40.70 3.10 -4.45
N ASN A 398 40.91 2.63 -3.22
CA ASN A 398 40.82 3.34 -1.93
C ASN A 398 39.67 2.98 -0.97
N HIS A 399 39.06 1.79 -1.07
CA HIS A 399 38.38 1.22 0.10
C HIS A 399 39.43 0.64 1.07
N ARG A 400 39.97 1.48 1.95
CA ARG A 400 40.71 1.01 3.12
C ARG A 400 39.68 0.44 4.10
N LEU A 401 39.64 -0.88 4.24
CA LEU A 401 39.13 -1.54 5.45
C LEU A 401 39.85 -0.88 6.64
N GLY A 402 39.15 0.02 7.33
CA GLY A 402 39.65 0.73 8.52
C GLY A 402 39.91 2.25 8.42
N LYS A 403 39.44 3.01 7.41
CA LYS A 403 39.36 4.50 7.49
C LYS A 403 38.28 5.12 6.58
N ALA A 404 37.71 6.23 7.07
CA ALA A 404 36.49 6.95 6.62
C ALA A 404 36.25 7.03 5.09
N ILE A 405 35.02 6.69 4.71
CA ILE A 405 34.50 6.64 3.34
C ILE A 405 34.04 8.06 2.92
N ARG A 406 34.68 8.62 1.89
CA ARG A 406 34.18 9.81 1.17
C ARG A 406 34.04 9.45 -0.30
N ILE A 407 32.80 9.28 -0.75
CA ILE A 407 32.45 8.89 -2.12
C ILE A 407 32.24 10.16 -2.95
N GLU A 408 33.20 10.48 -3.82
CA GLU A 408 32.92 11.38 -4.95
C GLU A 408 32.08 10.62 -5.97
N ARG A 409 30.91 11.20 -6.24
CA ARG A 409 29.68 10.53 -6.65
C ARG A 409 29.62 10.35 -8.16
N LYS A 410 29.69 9.11 -8.64
CA LYS A 410 29.21 8.74 -9.99
C LYS A 410 28.56 7.35 -9.97
N ILE A 411 27.25 7.35 -9.65
CA ILE A 411 26.25 6.30 -9.86
C ILE A 411 26.80 4.86 -9.80
N SER A 412 27.24 4.42 -8.63
CA SER A 412 27.22 3.00 -8.27
C SER A 412 26.17 2.83 -7.17
N GLN A 413 25.42 1.72 -7.21
CA GLN A 413 24.07 1.53 -6.67
C GLN A 413 23.93 1.71 -5.14
N SER A 414 24.02 2.94 -4.64
CA SER A 414 23.60 3.28 -3.27
C SER A 414 22.08 3.18 -3.19
N ASN A 415 21.57 2.45 -2.19
CA ASN A 415 20.14 2.30 -1.90
C ASN A 415 19.91 2.72 -0.45
N ALA A 416 18.90 3.56 -0.21
CA ALA A 416 18.68 4.16 1.10
C ALA A 416 18.43 3.13 2.22
N MET A 417 17.79 1.98 1.92
CA MET A 417 17.58 0.92 2.90
C MET A 417 18.89 0.22 3.28
N ILE A 418 19.79 0.03 2.32
CA ILE A 418 21.11 -0.55 2.55
C ILE A 418 21.96 0.40 3.40
N GLU A 419 21.99 1.69 3.09
CA GLU A 419 22.75 2.66 3.90
C GLU A 419 22.17 2.83 5.31
N THR A 420 20.84 2.74 5.45
CA THR A 420 20.18 2.72 6.77
C THR A 420 20.67 1.54 7.59
N LEU A 421 20.69 0.34 6.99
CA LEU A 421 21.19 -0.87 7.65
C LEU A 421 22.68 -0.77 7.99
N ALA A 422 23.49 -0.24 7.07
CA ALA A 422 24.93 -0.07 7.28
C ALA A 422 25.23 0.78 8.52
N ALA A 423 24.56 1.93 8.64
CA ALA A 423 24.72 2.79 9.81
C ALA A 423 24.24 2.13 11.12
N ARG A 424 23.12 1.37 11.08
CA ARG A 424 22.65 0.57 12.23
C ARG A 424 23.67 -0.48 12.66
N VAL A 425 24.29 -1.19 11.71
CA VAL A 425 25.34 -2.19 11.99
C VAL A 425 26.54 -1.53 12.67
N LYS A 426 27.01 -0.40 12.15
CA LYS A 426 28.14 0.34 12.74
C LYS A 426 27.84 0.85 14.14
N LEU A 427 26.65 1.40 14.37
CA LEU A 427 26.21 1.76 15.73
C LEU A 427 26.19 0.56 16.66
N ALA A 428 25.62 -0.58 16.22
CA ALA A 428 25.53 -1.79 17.03
C ALA A 428 26.90 -2.43 17.33
N ALA A 429 27.85 -2.31 16.40
CA ALA A 429 29.24 -2.72 16.58
C ALA A 429 30.06 -1.73 17.44
N GLY A 430 29.50 -0.57 17.80
CA GLY A 430 30.15 0.45 18.62
C GLY A 430 30.94 1.49 17.83
N ASP A 431 31.02 1.40 16.51
CA ASP A 431 31.68 2.39 15.64
C ASP A 431 30.74 3.55 15.32
N LYS A 432 30.60 4.45 16.31
CA LYS A 432 29.72 5.62 16.18
C LYS A 432 30.19 6.61 15.12
N ALA A 433 31.51 6.79 14.97
CA ALA A 433 32.05 7.75 14.02
C ALA A 433 31.70 7.35 12.59
N GLU A 434 31.95 6.07 12.24
CA GLU A 434 31.62 5.55 10.92
C GLU A 434 30.11 5.58 10.66
N ALA A 435 29.28 5.23 11.66
CA ALA A 435 27.83 5.29 11.50
C ALA A 435 27.30 6.70 11.17
N PHE A 436 27.80 7.73 11.85
CA PHE A 436 27.39 9.11 11.61
C PHE A 436 27.86 9.63 10.25
N ASP A 437 29.04 9.21 9.79
CA ASP A 437 29.51 9.52 8.45
C ASP A 437 28.61 8.87 7.38
N ILE A 438 28.21 7.60 7.57
CA ILE A 438 27.25 6.92 6.69
C ILE A 438 25.92 7.68 6.65
N TYR A 439 25.32 8.03 7.79
CA TYR A 439 24.07 8.79 7.80
C TYR A 439 24.19 10.13 7.07
N LYS A 440 25.26 10.89 7.32
CA LYS A 440 25.47 12.20 6.70
C LYS A 440 25.65 12.08 5.20
N GLU A 441 26.43 11.11 4.71
CA GLU A 441 26.61 10.90 3.27
C GLU A 441 25.32 10.37 2.61
N ALA A 442 24.61 9.44 3.26
CA ALA A 442 23.35 8.90 2.75
C ALA A 442 22.26 9.97 2.65
N LEU A 443 22.11 10.85 3.65
CA LEU A 443 21.13 11.94 3.63
C LEU A 443 21.43 13.02 2.59
N LYS A 444 22.68 13.16 2.11
CA LYS A 444 22.98 14.01 0.93
C LYS A 444 22.44 13.41 -0.37
N THR A 445 22.23 12.11 -0.43
CA THR A 445 21.70 11.41 -1.62
C THR A 445 20.20 11.20 -1.49
N PHE A 446 19.73 10.89 -0.29
CA PHE A 446 18.34 10.55 0.01
C PHE A 446 17.77 11.45 1.12
N PRO A 447 17.72 12.78 0.91
CA PRO A 447 17.37 13.75 1.96
C PRO A 447 15.95 13.57 2.52
N GLN A 448 15.06 12.92 1.79
CA GLN A 448 13.66 12.70 2.17
C GLN A 448 13.36 11.24 2.57
N HIS A 449 14.37 10.37 2.64
CA HIS A 449 14.15 8.99 3.05
C HIS A 449 13.86 8.95 4.56
N ARG A 450 12.62 8.62 4.91
CA ARG A 450 12.10 8.69 6.28
C ARG A 450 12.89 7.82 7.26
N ALA A 451 13.21 6.58 6.90
CA ALA A 451 13.96 5.70 7.79
C ALA A 451 15.36 6.23 8.12
N LEU A 452 16.07 6.80 7.14
CA LEU A 452 17.37 7.44 7.37
C LEU A 452 17.23 8.63 8.31
N SER A 453 16.20 9.45 8.09
CA SER A 453 15.94 10.64 8.91
C SER A 453 15.61 10.28 10.35
N TYR A 454 14.73 9.30 10.56
CA TYR A 454 14.34 8.86 11.90
C TYR A 454 15.51 8.25 12.65
N ASP A 455 16.26 7.36 11.98
CA ASP A 455 17.41 6.69 12.59
C ASP A 455 18.53 7.67 12.92
N TYR A 456 18.82 8.62 12.03
CA TYR A 456 19.84 9.63 12.29
C TYR A 456 19.42 10.58 13.43
N ALA A 457 18.15 11.00 13.47
CA ALA A 457 17.62 11.81 14.57
C ALA A 457 17.69 11.08 15.93
N ASP A 458 17.32 9.81 15.98
CA ASP A 458 17.43 8.98 17.20
C ASP A 458 18.90 8.74 17.58
N ALA A 459 19.79 8.51 16.60
CA ALA A 459 21.23 8.38 16.83
C ALA A 459 21.84 9.67 17.41
N LEU A 460 21.49 10.84 16.87
CA LEU A 460 21.89 12.14 17.39
C LEU A 460 21.47 12.29 18.86
N LEU A 461 20.21 11.99 19.17
CA LEU A 461 19.66 12.10 20.52
C LEU A 461 20.38 11.17 21.51
N ARG A 462 20.69 9.93 21.11
CA ARG A 462 21.29 8.92 22.00
C ARG A 462 22.81 8.99 22.11
N HIS A 463 23.49 9.52 21.11
CA HIS A 463 24.95 9.38 20.99
C HIS A 463 25.71 10.69 20.76
N GLU A 464 25.04 11.79 20.45
CA GLU A 464 25.65 13.12 20.28
C GLU A 464 25.09 14.12 21.30
N SER A 465 23.93 14.73 21.02
CA SER A 465 23.23 15.62 21.96
C SER A 465 21.78 15.84 21.54
N ALA A 466 20.92 16.21 22.48
CA ALA A 466 19.52 16.53 22.19
C ALA A 466 19.37 17.81 21.36
N GLU A 467 20.26 18.80 21.50
CA GLU A 467 20.28 20.01 20.67
C GLU A 467 20.60 19.69 19.20
N ALA A 468 21.56 18.78 18.97
CA ALA A 468 21.91 18.34 17.63
C ALA A 468 20.74 17.61 16.96
N ALA A 469 20.04 16.76 17.72
CA ALA A 469 18.81 16.10 17.26
C ALA A 469 17.71 17.11 16.92
N ILE A 470 17.40 18.07 17.80
CA ILE A 470 16.37 19.11 17.56
C ILE A 470 16.69 19.91 16.31
N LYS A 471 17.95 20.34 16.14
CA LYS A 471 18.38 21.10 14.97
C LYS A 471 18.10 20.32 13.68
N PHE A 472 18.46 19.05 13.64
CA PHE A 472 18.21 18.19 12.49
C PHE A 472 16.71 17.94 12.27
N ILE A 473 15.96 17.62 13.32
CA ILE A 473 14.52 17.36 13.25
C ILE A 473 13.77 18.60 12.72
N ASN A 474 14.11 19.80 13.21
CA ASN A 474 13.51 21.04 12.74
C ASN A 474 13.76 21.30 11.24
N GLN A 475 14.94 20.92 10.73
CA GLN A 475 15.22 20.99 9.29
C GLN A 475 14.35 20.00 8.51
N GLN A 476 14.18 18.77 9.02
CA GLN A 476 13.35 17.76 8.36
C GLN A 476 11.86 18.11 8.35
N LEU A 477 11.35 18.69 9.45
CA LEU A 477 9.96 19.12 9.57
C LEU A 477 9.59 20.27 8.62
N GLN A 478 10.57 21.03 8.10
CA GLN A 478 10.30 22.01 7.03
C GLN A 478 9.84 21.35 5.72
N PHE A 479 10.35 20.14 5.44
CA PHE A 479 9.97 19.36 4.25
C PHE A 479 8.81 18.41 4.53
N THR A 480 8.64 17.97 5.77
CA THR A 480 7.66 16.96 6.18
C THR A 480 6.84 17.41 7.40
N PRO A 481 6.05 18.50 7.29
CA PRO A 481 5.36 19.12 8.43
C PRO A 481 4.27 18.26 9.08
N ASN A 482 3.88 17.15 8.44
CA ASN A 482 2.87 16.21 8.93
C ASN A 482 3.49 14.94 9.53
N ASP A 483 4.80 14.89 9.73
CA ASP A 483 5.49 13.69 10.22
C ASP A 483 5.39 13.53 11.75
N VAL A 484 4.50 12.65 12.19
CA VAL A 484 4.24 12.37 13.61
C VAL A 484 5.47 11.83 14.33
N ARG A 485 6.31 11.02 13.67
CA ARG A 485 7.47 10.37 14.31
C ARG A 485 8.57 11.37 14.57
N LEU A 486 8.76 12.35 13.67
CA LEU A 486 9.68 13.48 13.91
C LEU A 486 9.23 14.34 15.10
N TYR A 487 7.94 14.69 15.21
CA TYR A 487 7.46 15.43 16.39
C TYR A 487 7.61 14.64 17.70
N LYS A 488 7.47 13.30 17.66
CA LYS A 488 7.73 12.46 18.83
C LYS A 488 9.20 12.50 19.24
N LEU A 489 10.13 12.36 18.28
CA LEU A 489 11.57 12.50 18.53
C LEU A 489 11.92 13.91 19.01
N GLN A 490 11.25 14.94 18.48
CA GLN A 490 11.41 16.33 18.92
C GLN A 490 11.00 16.49 20.39
N ALA A 491 9.85 15.95 20.78
CA ALA A 491 9.38 15.97 22.16
C ALA A 491 10.36 15.26 23.11
N GLN A 492 10.85 14.08 22.72
CA GLN A 492 11.86 13.33 23.49
C GLN A 492 13.18 14.10 23.62
N SER A 493 13.56 14.83 22.58
CA SER A 493 14.76 15.66 22.61
C SER A 493 14.58 16.86 23.54
N TYR A 494 13.42 17.54 23.53
CA TYR A 494 13.15 18.62 24.47
C TYR A 494 13.03 18.14 25.92
N GLU A 495 12.47 16.95 26.13
CA GLU A 495 12.45 16.29 27.44
C GLU A 495 13.86 16.06 27.98
N ALA A 496 14.78 15.58 27.14
CA ALA A 496 16.19 15.38 27.51
C ALA A 496 16.90 16.70 27.89
N LEU A 497 16.42 17.85 27.39
CA LEU A 497 16.91 19.18 27.76
C LEU A 497 16.18 19.79 28.97
N GLY A 498 15.14 19.13 29.50
CA GLY A 498 14.28 19.69 30.54
C GLY A 498 13.39 20.84 30.07
N ASN A 499 13.23 21.07 28.76
CA ASN A 499 12.38 22.13 28.22
C ASN A 499 10.93 21.64 28.12
N LEU A 500 10.20 21.74 29.23
CA LEU A 500 8.81 21.28 29.34
C LEU A 500 7.86 22.00 28.37
N MET A 501 8.03 23.31 28.18
CA MET A 501 7.20 24.09 27.25
C MET A 501 7.30 23.53 25.83
N ALA A 502 8.53 23.40 25.31
CA ALA A 502 8.75 22.91 23.95
C ALA A 502 8.39 21.41 23.79
N GLN A 503 8.64 20.60 24.82
CA GLN A 503 8.23 19.19 24.86
C GLN A 503 6.71 19.06 24.67
N HIS A 504 5.92 19.75 25.49
CA HIS A 504 4.47 19.65 25.43
C HIS A 504 3.88 20.27 24.15
N ARG A 505 4.51 21.31 23.59
CA ARG A 505 4.17 21.80 22.26
C ARG A 505 4.37 20.75 21.18
N ALA A 506 5.51 20.05 21.17
CA ALA A 506 5.78 18.97 20.22
C ALA A 506 4.78 17.81 20.39
N LEU A 507 4.43 17.45 21.63
CA LEU A 507 3.39 16.43 21.91
C LEU A 507 1.99 16.85 21.42
N ALA A 508 1.65 18.14 21.49
CA ALA A 508 0.40 18.63 20.92
C ALA A 508 0.35 18.43 19.40
N GLU A 509 1.48 18.64 18.70
CA GLU A 509 1.58 18.38 17.26
C GLU A 509 1.45 16.88 16.93
N VAL A 510 1.98 15.99 17.78
CA VAL A 510 1.75 14.53 17.69
C VAL A 510 0.26 14.20 17.75
N TYR A 511 -0.43 14.62 18.82
CA TYR A 511 -1.84 14.26 19.04
C TYR A 511 -2.78 14.88 18.00
N SER A 512 -2.52 16.12 17.57
CA SER A 512 -3.34 16.78 16.55
C SER A 512 -3.28 16.07 15.20
N ARG A 513 -2.09 15.62 14.75
CA ARG A 513 -1.92 14.82 13.52
C ARG A 513 -2.50 13.41 13.61
N GLN A 514 -2.65 12.88 14.82
CA GLN A 514 -3.35 11.63 15.06
C GLN A 514 -4.88 11.81 15.14
N GLY A 515 -5.40 13.04 15.05
CA GLY A 515 -6.82 13.35 15.14
C GLY A 515 -7.37 13.40 16.58
N ASN A 516 -6.49 13.38 17.59
CA ASN A 516 -6.85 13.53 19.00
C ASN A 516 -6.69 15.00 19.46
N TYR A 517 -7.58 15.88 18.96
CA TYR A 517 -7.51 17.30 19.26
C TYR A 517 -7.70 17.62 20.74
N SER A 518 -8.49 16.81 21.48
CA SER A 518 -8.65 16.95 22.92
C SER A 518 -7.33 16.77 23.69
N ALA A 519 -6.56 15.71 23.39
CA ALA A 519 -5.27 15.50 24.01
C ALA A 519 -4.27 16.56 23.58
N ALA A 520 -4.31 17.01 22.32
CA ALA A 520 -3.45 18.08 21.83
C ALA A 520 -3.69 19.42 22.57
N VAL A 521 -4.98 19.76 22.82
CA VAL A 521 -5.38 20.92 23.63
C VAL A 521 -4.86 20.80 25.06
N GLU A 522 -4.94 19.62 25.67
CA GLU A 522 -4.42 19.37 27.01
C GLU A 522 -2.90 19.58 27.07
N GLN A 523 -2.15 19.06 26.10
CA GLN A 523 -0.70 19.25 26.03
C GLN A 523 -0.32 20.74 25.94
N LEU A 524 -0.99 21.54 25.10
CA LEU A 524 -0.71 22.98 25.02
C LEU A 524 -1.06 23.73 26.31
N GLN A 525 -2.11 23.31 27.02
CA GLN A 525 -2.43 23.89 28.32
C GLN A 525 -1.36 23.57 29.38
N ILE A 526 -0.80 22.35 29.35
CA ILE A 526 0.32 21.99 30.22
C ILE A 526 1.55 22.83 29.84
N ALA A 527 1.84 22.98 28.54
CA ALA A 527 2.93 23.79 28.04
C ALA A 527 2.87 25.23 28.59
N LEU A 528 1.71 25.89 28.46
CA LEU A 528 1.47 27.27 28.87
C LEU A 528 1.45 27.51 30.39
N ARG A 529 1.32 26.45 31.20
CA ARG A 529 1.41 26.56 32.67
C ARG A 529 2.85 26.66 33.17
N ASN A 530 3.83 26.31 32.35
CA ASN A 530 5.24 26.36 32.72
C ASN A 530 5.81 27.77 32.50
N SER A 531 6.44 28.33 33.55
CA SER A 531 6.89 29.73 33.63
C SER A 531 8.14 30.05 32.81
N ASP A 532 8.80 29.06 32.23
CA ASP A 532 10.11 29.21 31.58
C ASP A 532 10.01 29.56 30.09
N ALA A 533 8.80 29.82 29.58
CA ALA A 533 8.55 30.14 28.18
C ALA A 533 8.87 31.61 27.87
N ASP A 534 9.62 31.85 26.79
CA ASP A 534 9.73 33.19 26.21
C ASP A 534 8.35 33.65 25.70
N PHE A 535 8.09 34.96 25.73
CA PHE A 535 6.82 35.57 25.32
C PHE A 535 6.40 35.13 23.92
N TYR A 536 7.37 35.00 23.00
CA TYR A 536 7.10 34.52 21.64
C TYR A 536 6.63 33.06 21.61
N GLU A 537 7.25 32.19 22.42
CA GLU A 537 6.86 30.78 22.52
C GLU A 537 5.47 30.62 23.14
N ALA A 538 5.17 31.40 24.18
CA ALA A 538 3.85 31.45 24.79
C ALA A 538 2.78 31.91 23.77
N SER A 539 3.03 33.01 23.06
CA SER A 539 2.11 33.55 22.06
C SER A 539 1.82 32.57 20.92
N THR A 540 2.85 31.88 20.41
CA THR A 540 2.68 30.86 19.36
C THR A 540 1.90 29.64 19.86
N ALA A 541 2.14 29.18 21.10
CA ALA A 541 1.38 28.10 21.72
C ALA A 541 -0.08 28.48 21.97
N GLU A 542 -0.37 29.70 22.41
CA GLU A 542 -1.74 30.20 22.59
C GLU A 542 -2.53 30.28 21.29
N ALA A 543 -1.89 30.74 20.21
CA ALA A 543 -2.51 30.77 18.89
C ALA A 543 -2.90 29.37 18.43
N ARG A 544 -1.97 28.41 18.54
CA ARG A 544 -2.22 27.01 18.22
C ARG A 544 -3.29 26.39 19.11
N LEU A 545 -3.33 26.74 20.40
CA LEU A 545 -4.35 26.27 21.34
C LEU A 545 -5.76 26.72 20.93
N ARG A 546 -5.92 27.95 20.43
CA ARG A 546 -7.23 28.43 19.93
C ARG A 546 -7.69 27.61 18.74
N GLU A 547 -6.82 27.40 17.76
CA GLU A 547 -7.12 26.58 16.58
C GLU A 547 -7.52 25.15 16.96
N LEU A 548 -6.74 24.48 17.82
CA LEU A 548 -7.05 23.11 18.23
C LEU A 548 -8.33 23.00 19.07
N ARG A 549 -8.73 24.06 19.80
CA ARG A 549 -10.02 24.11 20.51
C ARG A 549 -11.19 24.18 19.55
N GLU A 550 -11.08 24.93 18.46
CA GLU A 550 -12.11 24.99 17.42
C GLU A 550 -12.29 23.62 16.77
N LEU A 551 -11.18 22.97 16.38
CA LEU A 551 -11.20 21.61 15.83
C LEU A 551 -11.78 20.58 16.81
N ALA A 552 -11.42 20.65 18.09
CA ALA A 552 -11.98 19.77 19.12
C ALA A 552 -13.50 19.99 19.31
N ALA A 553 -13.97 21.24 19.25
CA ALA A 553 -15.39 21.56 19.35
C ALA A 553 -16.19 21.05 18.14
N GLU A 554 -15.65 21.18 16.93
CA GLU A 554 -16.24 20.58 15.72
C GLU A 554 -16.31 19.05 15.82
N GLN A 555 -15.22 18.42 16.27
CA GLN A 555 -15.17 16.97 16.46
C GLN A 555 -16.18 16.51 17.52
N ALA A 556 -16.43 17.30 18.57
CA ALA A 556 -17.43 16.99 19.60
C ALA A 556 -18.87 17.10 19.08
N LYS A 557 -19.19 18.11 18.27
CA LYS A 557 -20.53 18.29 17.65
C LYS A 557 -20.91 17.15 16.69
N SER A 558 -19.91 16.46 16.17
CA SER A 558 -20.11 15.37 15.22
C SER A 558 -20.23 13.98 15.88
N LYS A 559 -19.99 13.85 17.19
CA LYS A 559 -20.27 12.61 17.94
C LYS A 559 -21.76 12.51 18.21
#